data_AF-A0A2G4IXQ2-F1
#
_entry.id   AF-A0A2G4IXQ2-F1
#
_cell.length_a   1.000
_cell.length_b   1.000
_cell.length_c   1.000
_cell.angle_alpha   90.00
_cell.angle_beta   90.00
_cell.angle_gamma   90.00
#
_symmetry.space_group_name_H-M   'P 1'
#
loop_
_entity.id
_entity.type
_entity.pdbx_description
1 polymer ?
#
loop_
_entity_poly.entity_id
_entity_poly.type
_entity_poly.pdbx_seq_one_letter_code
_entity_poly.pdbx_strand_id
1 'polypeptide(L)'
;MAHKKGQGSSRNGRDSNAQRRGVKKFGGEEVRAGNILVRQVGTKFHPGKNVGMGTDYTLFALIDGVVTFDREGRRINVFTGV
;
A
#
# COMPACT_ATOMS: atom_id res chain seq x y z
N MET A 1 5.31 -17.15 -56.32
CA MET A 1 4.41 -17.48 -55.19
C MET A 1 5.08 -17.02 -53.91
N ALA A 2 4.49 -16.06 -53.21
CA ALA A 2 5.06 -15.45 -52.03
C ALA A 2 5.15 -16.46 -50.88
N HIS A 3 6.35 -16.67 -50.35
CA HIS A 3 6.53 -17.41 -49.10
C HIS A 3 5.77 -16.66 -47.99
N LYS A 4 4.87 -17.39 -47.32
CA LYS A 4 4.02 -16.90 -46.24
C LYS A 4 4.89 -16.14 -45.23
N LYS A 5 4.67 -14.83 -45.09
CA LYS A 5 5.30 -14.01 -44.05
C LYS A 5 4.87 -14.63 -42.72
N GLY A 6 5.81 -15.25 -42.01
CA GLY A 6 5.54 -15.98 -40.76
C GLY A 6 4.64 -15.14 -39.86
N GLN A 7 3.43 -15.60 -39.63
CA GLN A 7 2.46 -14.92 -38.79
C GLN A 7 2.85 -15.20 -37.34
N GLY A 8 3.71 -14.36 -36.77
CA GLY A 8 4.03 -14.42 -35.35
C GLY A 8 2.79 -14.02 -34.54
N SER A 9 2.05 -14.98 -33.99
CA SER A 9 1.02 -14.66 -33.01
C SER A 9 1.68 -14.36 -31.68
N SER A 10 1.47 -13.17 -31.12
CA SER A 10 1.87 -12.92 -29.74
C SER A 10 1.09 -13.84 -28.80
N ARG A 11 1.79 -14.72 -28.10
CA ARG A 11 1.27 -15.53 -26.98
C ARG A 11 1.11 -14.72 -25.68
N ASN A 12 1.45 -13.44 -25.72
CA ASN A 12 1.46 -12.54 -24.58
C ASN A 12 0.21 -11.67 -24.63
N GLY A 13 -0.70 -11.86 -23.67
CA GLY A 13 -1.94 -11.10 -23.49
C GLY A 13 -2.58 -11.29 -22.12
N ARG A 14 -1.83 -11.84 -21.16
CA ARG A 14 -2.28 -12.05 -19.79
C ARG A 14 -1.68 -10.95 -18.92
N ASP A 15 -2.54 -10.26 -18.20
CA ASP A 15 -2.16 -9.36 -17.12
C ASP A 15 -3.08 -9.59 -15.92
N SER A 16 -2.59 -9.24 -14.74
CA SER A 16 -3.36 -9.27 -13.51
C SER A 16 -4.14 -7.97 -13.33
N ASN A 17 -5.29 -8.04 -12.65
CA ASN A 17 -6.03 -6.84 -12.29
C ASN A 17 -5.21 -5.95 -11.33
N ALA A 18 -5.40 -4.63 -11.42
CA ALA A 18 -4.80 -3.68 -10.51
C ALA A 18 -5.27 -3.91 -9.05
N GLN A 19 -4.31 -4.07 -8.14
CA GLN A 19 -4.57 -4.40 -6.73
C GLN A 19 -4.84 -3.17 -5.84
N ARG A 20 -4.80 -1.95 -6.41
CA ARG A 20 -5.05 -0.67 -5.71
C ARG A 20 -4.25 -0.50 -4.40
N ARG A 21 -2.99 -0.97 -4.40
CA ARG A 21 -2.03 -0.80 -3.30
C ARG A 21 -1.62 0.67 -3.15
N GLY A 22 -0.86 0.98 -2.12
CA GLY A 22 -0.35 2.31 -1.82
C GLY A 22 -0.95 2.92 -0.55
N VAL A 23 -0.44 4.11 -0.22
CA VAL A 23 -0.84 4.91 0.94
C VAL A 23 -2.30 5.34 0.78
N LYS A 24 -3.05 5.28 1.88
CA LYS A 24 -4.46 5.66 1.98
C LYS A 24 -4.67 6.89 2.86
N LYS A 25 -3.73 7.11 3.79
CA LYS A 25 -3.70 8.24 4.72
C LYS A 25 -2.30 8.82 4.78
N PHE A 26 -2.16 10.09 4.41
CA PHE A 26 -0.88 10.81 4.41
C PHE A 26 -0.60 11.46 5.77
N GLY A 27 0.63 11.94 5.95
CA GLY A 27 1.03 12.63 7.18
C GLY A 27 0.19 13.88 7.42
N GLY A 28 -0.26 14.08 8.66
CA GLY A 28 -1.13 15.19 9.06
C GLY A 28 -2.63 14.89 8.93
N GLU A 29 -3.03 13.76 8.36
CA GLU A 29 -4.44 13.39 8.30
C GLU A 29 -4.97 12.80 9.60
N GLU A 30 -6.19 13.19 9.97
CA GLU A 30 -6.94 12.54 11.04
C GLU A 30 -7.47 11.17 10.60
N VAL A 31 -7.36 10.22 11.53
CA VAL A 31 -7.81 8.84 11.36
C VAL A 31 -8.52 8.35 12.61
N ARG A 32 -9.44 7.41 12.40
CA ARG A 32 -10.07 6.64 13.46
C ARG A 32 -9.41 5.27 13.60
N ALA A 33 -9.53 4.65 14.76
CA ALA A 33 -9.14 3.28 14.99
C ALA A 33 -9.77 2.36 13.93
N GLY A 34 -8.96 1.49 13.35
CA GLY A 34 -9.33 0.60 12.25
C GLY A 34 -9.12 1.19 10.85
N ASN A 35 -8.88 2.50 10.69
CA ASN A 35 -8.60 3.07 9.37
C ASN A 35 -7.34 2.45 8.76
N ILE A 36 -7.42 2.07 7.49
CA ILE A 36 -6.28 1.60 6.71
C ILE A 36 -5.37 2.80 6.39
N LEU A 37 -4.08 2.66 6.68
CA LEU A 37 -3.05 3.67 6.42
C LEU A 37 -2.31 3.37 5.11
N VAL A 38 -1.94 2.12 4.86
CA VAL A 38 -1.30 1.69 3.61
C VAL A 38 -1.62 0.25 3.28
N ARG A 39 -1.92 -0.04 2.01
CA ARG A 39 -1.96 -1.40 1.45
C ARG A 39 -0.67 -1.70 0.72
N GLN A 40 0.02 -2.77 1.09
CA GLN A 40 1.34 -3.11 0.54
C GLN A 40 1.51 -4.63 0.41
N VAL A 41 2.63 -5.05 -0.18
CA VAL A 41 3.11 -6.43 -0.11
C VAL A 41 4.54 -6.38 0.37
N GLY A 42 4.82 -7.14 1.42
CA GLY A 42 5.99 -6.93 2.26
C GLY A 42 5.92 -5.60 3.01
N THR A 43 6.92 -5.36 3.85
CA THR A 43 7.00 -4.18 4.71
C THR A 43 7.79 -3.06 4.03
N LYS A 44 7.16 -2.36 3.06
CA LYS A 44 7.75 -1.11 2.52
C LYS A 44 7.71 0.00 3.57
N PHE A 45 6.57 0.08 4.26
CA PHE A 45 6.40 0.83 5.49
C PHE A 45 6.27 -0.15 6.66
N HIS A 46 6.85 0.20 7.79
CA HIS A 46 6.76 -0.56 9.03
C HIS A 46 5.73 0.08 9.99
N PRO A 47 5.02 -0.74 10.78
CA PRO A 47 4.18 -0.22 11.84
C PRO A 47 5.05 0.48 12.90
N GLY A 48 4.63 1.66 13.30
CA GLY A 48 5.18 2.41 14.42
C GLY A 48 4.21 2.44 15.60
N LYS A 49 4.22 3.54 16.36
CA LYS A 49 3.36 3.71 17.53
C LYS A 49 1.89 3.75 17.12
N ASN A 50 1.06 2.97 17.82
CA ASN A 50 -0.39 2.87 17.62
C ASN A 50 -0.82 2.47 16.20
N VAL A 51 0.03 1.72 15.49
CA VAL A 51 -0.25 1.18 14.17
C VAL A 51 -0.11 -0.34 14.21
N GLY A 52 -1.14 -1.05 13.76
CA GLY A 52 -1.14 -2.49 13.59
C GLY A 52 -0.75 -2.91 12.18
N MET A 53 -0.37 -4.17 12.01
CA MET A 53 -0.10 -4.78 10.70
C MET A 53 -0.95 -6.05 10.53
N GLY A 54 -1.69 -6.12 9.43
CA GLY A 54 -2.47 -7.29 9.05
C GLY A 54 -1.60 -8.42 8.48
N THR A 55 -2.19 -9.59 8.27
CA THR A 55 -1.52 -10.75 7.66
C THR A 55 -1.10 -10.50 6.21
N ASP A 56 -1.78 -9.58 5.52
CA ASP A 56 -1.48 -9.12 4.16
C ASP A 56 -0.49 -7.94 4.12
N TYR A 57 0.17 -7.62 5.24
CA TYR A 57 1.05 -6.46 5.44
C TYR A 57 0.37 -5.09 5.41
N THR A 58 -0.97 -5.02 5.35
CA THR A 58 -1.70 -3.76 5.44
C THR A 58 -1.48 -3.11 6.82
N LEU A 59 -1.15 -1.82 6.85
CA LEU A 59 -1.06 -1.08 8.10
C LEU A 59 -2.37 -0.36 8.40
N PHE A 60 -2.78 -0.37 9.67
CA PHE A 60 -4.01 0.26 10.14
C PHE A 60 -3.83 0.96 11.50
N ALA A 61 -4.64 1.98 11.76
CA ALA A 61 -4.60 2.71 13.03
C ALA A 61 -5.20 1.88 14.16
N LEU A 62 -4.56 1.85 15.33
CA LEU A 62 -5.09 1.19 16.53
C LEU A 62 -5.92 2.15 17.40
N ILE A 63 -5.73 3.46 17.23
CA ILE A 63 -6.42 4.51 17.96
C ILE A 63 -6.86 5.62 17.00
N ASP A 64 -7.73 6.50 17.48
CA ASP A 64 -8.05 7.77 16.84
C ASP A 64 -6.87 8.76 17.00
N GLY A 65 -6.55 9.52 15.97
CA GLY A 65 -5.43 10.48 16.02
C GLY A 65 -4.96 10.98 14.66
N VAL A 66 -3.75 11.53 14.62
CA VAL A 66 -3.12 12.10 13.43
C VAL A 66 -1.97 11.22 12.95
N VAL A 67 -1.93 10.96 11.64
CA VAL A 67 -0.89 10.14 11.01
C VAL A 67 0.43 10.91 10.92
N THR A 68 1.53 10.25 11.27
CA THR A 68 2.89 10.80 11.17
C THR A 68 3.83 9.77 10.58
N PHE A 69 4.78 10.24 9.75
CA PHE A 69 5.79 9.41 9.13
C PHE A 69 7.17 9.78 9.71
N ASP A 70 7.97 8.78 10.05
CA ASP A 70 9.35 8.97 10.52
C ASP A 70 10.31 7.98 9.85
N ARG A 71 11.59 8.00 10.28
CA ARG A 71 12.66 7.13 9.76
C ARG A 71 12.73 7.17 8.22
N GLU A 72 12.96 8.36 7.69
CA GLU A 72 12.98 8.63 6.23
C GLU A 72 11.66 8.24 5.53
N GLY A 73 10.55 8.34 6.25
CA GLY A 73 9.23 8.00 5.76
C GLY A 73 8.93 6.50 5.72
N ARG A 74 9.79 5.63 6.25
CA ARG A 74 9.58 4.17 6.23
C ARG A 74 8.78 3.62 7.41
N ARG A 75 8.42 4.45 8.39
CA ARG A 75 7.58 4.01 9.52
C ARG A 75 6.44 4.98 9.76
N ILE A 76 5.26 4.42 10.02
CA ILE A 76 4.01 5.17 10.19
C ILE A 76 3.56 5.06 11.65
N ASN A 77 3.25 6.19 12.27
CA ASN A 77 2.72 6.28 13.63
C ASN A 77 1.39 7.04 13.64
N VAL A 78 0.56 6.80 14.65
CA VAL A 78 -0.64 7.59 14.93
C VAL A 78 -0.55 8.12 16.37
N PHE A 79 -0.72 9.44 16.53
CA PHE A 79 -0.73 10.08 17.84
C PHE A 79 -2.07 10.75 18.10
N THR A 80 -2.55 10.74 19.34
CA THR A 80 -3.73 11.50 19.75
C THR A 80 -3.48 12.98 19.43
N GLY A 81 -4.43 13.64 18.77
CA GLY A 81 -4.33 15.06 18.46
C GLY A 81 -4.16 15.89 19.73
N VAL A 82 -3.29 16.90 19.67
CA VAL A 82 -3.27 18.01 20.64
C VAL A 82 -4.40 18.96 20.27
#